data_AF-A0A7D7ZH81-F1
#
_entry.id   AF-A0A7D7ZH81-F1
#
_cell.length_a   1.000
_cell.length_b   1.000
_cell.length_c   1.000
_cell.angle_alpha   90.00
_cell.angle_beta   90.00
_cell.angle_gamma   90.00
#
_symmetry.space_group_name_H-M   'P 1'
#
loop_
_entity.id
_entity.type
_entity.pdbx_description
1 polymer ?
#
loop_
_entity_poly.entity_id
_entity_poly.type
_entity_poly.pdbx_seq_one_letter_code
_entity_poly.pdbx_strand_id
1 'polypeptide(L)'
;MGRKERQNREEKRENYATKHSAAKRKQTLIAIGVLSLIAVIVGYAGYLFINMTETAPGGPENAGALGSEHSHAGILVKIFGDTFEFASPAFQIKSSWIHFEGNDGSTIHKHATGVDLGYLFDTLSIGLDDQCYRFPDGKSFCTNEDYTLKFFINREQVDDLRDYEIMEDDRILIQFGSETPEETEEHLKQLDEQRLVK
;
A
#
# COMPACT_ATOMS: atom_id res chain seq x y z
N MET A 1 -70.06 -56.30 5.40
CA MET A 1 -69.79 -54.91 5.83
C MET A 1 -68.35 -54.41 5.61
N GLY A 2 -67.36 -55.22 5.20
CA GLY A 2 -65.94 -54.80 5.21
C GLY A 2 -65.38 -54.05 3.98
N ARG A 3 -66.12 -53.88 2.89
CA ARG A 3 -65.56 -53.28 1.65
C ARG A 3 -65.46 -51.76 1.71
N LYS A 4 -66.46 -51.11 2.33
CA LYS A 4 -66.55 -49.65 2.47
C LYS A 4 -65.55 -49.08 3.50
N GLU A 5 -65.30 -49.81 4.60
CA GLU A 5 -64.28 -49.45 5.59
C GLU A 5 -62.85 -49.59 5.05
N ARG A 6 -62.61 -50.59 4.20
CA ARG A 6 -61.31 -50.79 3.55
C ARG A 6 -60.99 -49.66 2.57
N GLN A 7 -61.96 -49.27 1.74
CA GLN A 7 -61.82 -48.13 0.82
C GLN A 7 -61.55 -46.82 1.57
N ASN A 8 -62.29 -46.52 2.65
CA ASN A 8 -62.05 -45.34 3.47
C ASN A 8 -60.66 -45.32 4.14
N ARG A 9 -60.09 -46.48 4.48
CA ARG A 9 -58.72 -46.57 5.01
C ARG A 9 -57.66 -46.35 3.93
N GLU A 10 -57.89 -46.87 2.73
CA GLU A 10 -56.99 -46.67 1.57
C GLU A 10 -56.98 -45.18 1.17
N GLU A 11 -58.15 -44.54 1.07
CA GLU A 11 -58.28 -43.11 0.73
C GLU A 11 -57.64 -42.19 1.79
N LYS A 12 -57.78 -42.51 3.09
CA LYS A 12 -57.08 -41.78 4.17
C LYS A 12 -55.56 -41.94 4.11
N ARG A 13 -55.05 -43.13 3.72
CA ARG A 13 -53.62 -43.38 3.56
C ARG A 13 -53.05 -42.64 2.36
N GLU A 14 -53.78 -42.61 1.25
CA GLU A 14 -53.40 -41.85 0.06
C GLU A 14 -53.38 -40.34 0.32
N ASN A 15 -54.39 -39.82 1.02
CA ASN A 15 -54.47 -38.40 1.42
C ASN A 15 -53.36 -38.03 2.43
N TYR A 16 -53.05 -38.92 3.38
CA TYR A 16 -51.92 -38.73 4.30
C TYR A 16 -50.58 -38.75 3.56
N ALA A 17 -50.35 -39.72 2.67
CA ALA A 17 -49.13 -39.85 1.90
C ALA A 17 -48.91 -38.67 0.93
N THR A 18 -49.96 -38.20 0.26
CA THR A 18 -49.88 -37.01 -0.62
C THR A 18 -49.62 -35.74 0.18
N LYS A 19 -50.25 -35.53 1.34
CA LYS A 19 -49.94 -34.40 2.23
C LYS A 19 -48.50 -34.43 2.74
N HIS A 20 -48.02 -35.61 3.13
CA HIS A 20 -46.64 -35.78 3.62
C HIS A 20 -45.61 -35.56 2.49
N SER A 21 -45.91 -36.02 1.27
CA SER A 21 -45.10 -35.78 0.08
C SER A 21 -45.04 -34.29 -0.30
N ALA A 22 -46.18 -33.60 -0.29
CA ALA A 22 -46.26 -32.17 -0.57
C ALA A 22 -45.50 -31.32 0.47
N ALA A 23 -45.64 -31.66 1.76
CA ALA A 23 -44.89 -31.01 2.84
C ALA A 23 -43.37 -31.24 2.69
N LYS A 24 -42.94 -32.48 2.39
CA LYS A 24 -41.54 -32.81 2.15
C LYS A 24 -40.98 -32.04 0.95
N ARG A 25 -41.72 -31.97 -0.17
CA ARG A 25 -41.33 -31.21 -1.36
C ARG A 25 -41.19 -29.71 -1.07
N LYS A 26 -42.11 -29.13 -0.29
CA LYS A 26 -42.03 -27.71 0.14
C LYS A 26 -40.77 -27.47 0.99
N GLN A 27 -40.48 -28.33 1.96
CA GLN A 27 -39.30 -28.21 2.80
C GLN A 27 -38.00 -28.41 1.99
N THR A 28 -37.98 -29.35 1.05
CA THR A 28 -36.86 -29.55 0.13
C THR A 28 -36.62 -28.32 -0.74
N LEU A 29 -37.68 -27.68 -1.27
CA LEU A 29 -37.54 -26.45 -2.07
C LEU A 29 -37.00 -25.28 -1.23
N ILE A 30 -37.48 -25.13 0.02
CA ILE A 30 -36.95 -24.12 0.95
C ILE A 30 -35.47 -24.41 1.25
N ALA A 31 -35.11 -25.65 1.53
CA ALA A 31 -33.72 -26.05 1.79
C ALA A 31 -32.80 -25.78 0.59
N ILE A 32 -33.25 -26.10 -0.63
CA ILE A 32 -32.50 -25.78 -1.86
C ILE A 32 -32.34 -24.27 -2.01
N GLY A 33 -33.39 -23.48 -1.77
CA GLY A 33 -33.33 -22.02 -1.82
C GLY A 33 -32.33 -21.45 -0.83
N VAL A 34 -32.35 -21.91 0.42
CA VAL A 34 -31.42 -21.48 1.48
C VAL A 34 -29.99 -21.88 1.14
N LEU A 35 -29.75 -23.13 0.72
CA LEU A 35 -28.41 -23.59 0.36
C LEU A 35 -27.85 -22.85 -0.86
N SER A 36 -28.68 -22.53 -1.84
CA SER A 36 -28.27 -21.73 -3.00
C SER A 36 -27.86 -20.32 -2.59
N LEU A 37 -28.61 -19.68 -1.69
CA LEU A 37 -28.27 -18.37 -1.16
C LEU A 37 -26.95 -18.39 -0.38
N ILE A 38 -26.74 -19.39 0.48
CA ILE A 38 -25.50 -19.57 1.22
C ILE A 38 -24.33 -19.75 0.25
N ALA A 39 -24.48 -20.57 -0.78
CA ALA A 39 -23.44 -20.78 -1.78
C ALA A 39 -23.07 -19.48 -2.52
N VAL A 40 -24.05 -18.63 -2.85
CA VAL A 40 -23.80 -17.31 -3.44
C VAL A 40 -23.04 -16.40 -2.47
N ILE A 41 -23.46 -16.35 -1.20
CA ILE A 41 -22.78 -15.52 -0.18
C ILE A 41 -21.34 -15.98 0.03
N VAL A 42 -21.11 -17.29 0.16
CA VAL A 42 -19.77 -17.87 0.35
C VAL A 42 -18.91 -17.66 -0.90
N GLY A 43 -19.47 -17.85 -2.10
CA GLY A 43 -18.77 -17.60 -3.35
C GLY A 43 -18.40 -16.12 -3.52
N TYR A 44 -19.31 -15.20 -3.19
CA TYR A 44 -19.04 -13.77 -3.22
C TYR A 44 -18.01 -13.36 -2.16
N ALA A 45 -18.10 -13.89 -0.94
CA ALA A 45 -17.10 -13.66 0.11
C ALA A 45 -15.71 -14.21 -0.29
N GLY A 46 -15.64 -15.40 -0.91
CA GLY A 46 -14.41 -15.96 -1.45
C GLY A 46 -13.83 -15.13 -2.59
N TYR A 47 -14.67 -14.61 -3.49
CA TYR A 47 -14.26 -13.68 -4.53
C TYR A 47 -13.69 -12.38 -3.93
N LEU A 48 -14.38 -11.80 -2.94
CA LEU A 48 -13.88 -10.62 -2.24
C LEU A 48 -12.54 -10.91 -1.55
N PHE A 49 -12.42 -12.06 -0.87
CA PHE A 49 -11.19 -12.45 -0.19
C PHE A 49 -9.99 -12.63 -1.14
N ILE A 50 -10.18 -13.23 -2.31
CA ILE A 50 -9.11 -13.40 -3.32
C ILE A 50 -8.69 -12.05 -3.92
N ASN A 51 -9.61 -11.09 -4.00
CA ASN A 51 -9.34 -9.76 -4.54
C ASN A 51 -9.02 -8.71 -3.46
N MET A 52 -9.07 -9.08 -2.18
CA MET A 52 -8.58 -8.23 -1.10
C MET A 52 -7.05 -8.25 -1.17
N THR A 53 -6.48 -7.16 -1.65
CA THR A 53 -5.07 -6.85 -1.38
C THR A 53 -4.94 -6.72 0.13
N GLU A 54 -4.15 -7.58 0.77
CA GLU A 54 -3.80 -7.42 2.18
C GLU A 54 -2.90 -6.18 2.34
N THR A 55 -3.51 -5.00 2.24
CA THR A 55 -2.85 -3.79 2.71
C THR A 55 -2.90 -3.86 4.23
N ALA A 56 -1.75 -4.12 4.86
CA ALA A 56 -1.64 -3.88 6.29
C ALA A 56 -2.17 -2.46 6.60
N PRO A 57 -2.86 -2.25 7.74
CA PRO A 57 -3.39 -0.93 8.05
C PRO A 57 -2.28 0.14 8.02
N GLY A 58 -2.56 1.27 7.38
CA GLY A 58 -1.66 2.44 7.34
C GLY A 58 -0.79 2.60 6.09
N GLY A 59 -0.89 1.73 5.08
CA GLY A 59 -0.18 1.89 3.80
C GLY A 59 -0.82 2.88 2.83
N PRO A 60 -0.11 3.31 1.77
CA PRO A 60 -0.66 4.17 0.73
C PRO A 60 -1.74 3.43 -0.09
N GLU A 61 -2.58 4.22 -0.77
CA GLU A 61 -3.62 3.68 -1.65
C GLU A 61 -2.96 2.89 -2.80
N ASN A 62 -3.46 1.68 -3.08
CA ASN A 62 -2.93 0.76 -4.09
C ASN A 62 -1.55 0.14 -3.79
N ALA A 63 -1.03 0.28 -2.57
CA ALA A 63 0.14 -0.47 -2.14
C ALA A 63 -0.11 -1.99 -2.27
N GLY A 64 0.94 -2.72 -2.65
CA GLY A 64 0.95 -4.18 -2.63
C GLY A 64 0.81 -4.73 -1.22
N ALA A 65 0.88 -6.06 -1.08
CA ALA A 65 0.95 -6.66 0.26
C ALA A 65 2.25 -6.22 0.97
N LEU A 66 2.19 -5.99 2.29
CA LEU A 66 3.41 -5.70 3.05
C LEU A 66 4.37 -6.91 2.96
N GLY A 67 5.65 -6.65 2.67
CA GLY A 67 6.66 -7.66 2.38
C GLY A 67 6.64 -8.22 0.95
N SER A 68 5.79 -7.69 0.06
CA SER A 68 5.75 -8.09 -1.36
C SER A 68 7.01 -7.71 -2.15
N GLU A 69 7.77 -6.74 -1.65
CA GLU A 69 9.00 -6.23 -2.23
C GLU A 69 9.95 -5.82 -1.10
N HIS A 70 11.26 -5.81 -1.35
CA HIS A 70 12.23 -5.24 -0.42
C HIS A 70 13.36 -4.56 -1.19
N SER A 71 13.38 -3.22 -1.18
CA SER A 71 14.35 -2.43 -1.92
C SER A 71 15.03 -1.37 -1.05
N HIS A 72 16.29 -1.09 -1.35
CA HIS A 72 17.12 -0.09 -0.67
C HIS A 72 17.57 0.98 -1.65
N ALA A 73 17.46 2.24 -1.26
CA ALA A 73 17.98 3.37 -2.05
C ALA A 73 18.80 4.31 -1.16
N GLY A 74 19.90 4.83 -1.71
CA GLY A 74 20.68 5.89 -1.08
C GLY A 74 20.00 7.24 -1.28
N ILE A 75 20.01 8.08 -0.25
CA ILE A 75 19.49 9.44 -0.33
C ILE A 75 20.47 10.46 0.25
N LEU A 76 20.58 11.59 -0.44
CA LEU A 76 21.29 12.77 0.03
C LEU A 76 20.38 13.99 -0.13
N VAL A 77 20.14 14.71 0.97
CA VAL A 77 19.38 15.96 0.97
C VAL A 77 20.31 17.11 1.36
N LYS A 78 20.48 18.07 0.46
CA LYS A 78 21.35 19.24 0.61
C LYS A 78 20.51 20.52 0.64
N ILE A 79 20.62 21.31 1.69
CA ILE A 79 19.96 22.62 1.80
C ILE A 79 21.04 23.66 2.04
N PHE A 80 21.28 24.54 1.06
CA PHE A 80 22.39 25.50 1.07
C PHE A 80 23.76 24.83 1.32
N GLY A 81 24.00 23.67 0.70
CA GLY A 81 25.20 22.84 0.89
C GLY A 81 25.24 21.99 2.17
N ASP A 82 24.42 22.30 3.18
CA ASP A 82 24.34 21.51 4.42
C ASP A 82 23.57 20.21 4.20
N THR A 83 24.10 19.11 4.72
CA THR A 83 23.42 17.80 4.68
C THR A 83 22.32 17.75 5.73
N PHE A 84 21.11 17.38 5.32
CA PHE A 84 20.03 17.04 6.23
C PHE A 84 20.10 15.57 6.65
N GLU A 85 20.02 15.30 7.96
CA GLU A 85 20.30 13.99 8.55
C GLU A 85 19.01 13.29 9.02
N PHE A 86 18.74 12.10 8.47
CA PHE A 86 17.61 11.25 8.89
C PHE A 86 17.95 10.24 10.00
N ALA A 87 19.20 10.21 10.49
CA ALA A 87 19.64 9.25 11.50
C ALA A 87 19.00 9.45 12.89
N SER A 88 18.39 10.62 13.14
CA SER A 88 17.77 10.91 14.43
C SER A 88 16.52 10.04 14.68
N PRO A 89 16.19 9.68 15.94
CA PRO A 89 14.99 8.91 16.27
C PRO A 89 13.67 9.52 15.76
N ALA A 90 13.67 10.81 15.42
CA ALA A 90 12.53 11.50 14.85
C ALA A 90 12.18 11.06 13.43
N PHE A 91 13.05 10.36 12.70
CA PHE A 91 12.81 9.90 11.32
C PHE A 91 12.86 8.38 11.14
N GLN A 92 13.19 7.65 12.21
CA GLN A 92 13.38 6.20 12.15
C GLN A 92 12.04 5.47 12.32
N ILE A 93 11.80 4.43 11.50
CA ILE A 93 10.63 3.53 11.54
C ILE A 93 9.29 4.29 11.65
N LYS A 94 9.05 5.26 10.76
CA LYS A 94 7.79 6.04 10.75
C LYS A 94 6.65 5.38 10.02
N SER A 95 6.95 4.48 9.10
CA SER A 95 5.99 3.61 8.44
C SER A 95 6.57 2.20 8.38
N SER A 96 5.71 1.17 8.35
CA SER A 96 6.15 -0.20 8.07
C SER A 96 6.41 -0.43 6.58
N TRP A 97 5.99 0.51 5.72
CA TRP A 97 5.98 0.37 4.28
C TRP A 97 7.24 0.93 3.61
N ILE A 98 7.69 2.09 4.09
CA ILE A 98 8.93 2.73 3.65
C ILE A 98 9.49 3.58 4.81
N HIS A 99 10.77 3.45 5.13
CA HIS A 99 11.36 4.13 6.29
C HIS A 99 12.89 4.20 6.27
N PHE A 100 13.43 4.94 7.24
CA PHE A 100 14.84 4.86 7.67
C PHE A 100 14.96 3.97 8.92
N GLU A 101 16.08 3.27 9.09
CA GLU A 101 16.30 2.39 10.24
C GLU A 101 17.76 2.27 10.70
N GLY A 102 17.98 1.67 11.87
CA GLY A 102 19.33 1.37 12.36
C GLY A 102 20.16 2.57 12.80
N ASN A 103 19.56 3.75 12.97
CA ASN A 103 20.25 5.04 13.03
C ASN A 103 21.04 5.36 11.75
N ASP A 104 20.71 4.71 10.64
CA ASP A 104 21.13 5.15 9.32
C ASP A 104 20.12 6.15 8.79
N GLY A 105 20.63 7.31 8.37
CA GLY A 105 19.85 8.37 7.73
C GLY A 105 20.08 8.46 6.23
N SER A 106 20.90 7.57 5.66
CA SER A 106 21.31 7.62 4.26
C SER A 106 20.68 6.54 3.39
N THR A 107 20.12 5.48 3.98
CA THR A 107 19.41 4.42 3.25
C THR A 107 17.91 4.44 3.53
N ILE A 108 17.12 4.49 2.45
CA ILE A 108 15.68 4.28 2.48
C ILE A 108 15.42 2.78 2.31
N HIS A 109 14.58 2.21 3.17
CA HIS A 109 14.09 0.83 3.09
C HIS A 109 12.63 0.84 2.65
N LYS A 110 12.31 0.19 1.53
CA LYS A 110 10.92 -0.01 1.04
C LYS A 110 10.55 -1.49 1.17
N HIS A 111 9.37 -1.77 1.72
CA HIS A 111 8.91 -3.13 2.03
C HIS A 111 7.65 -3.56 1.25
N ALA A 112 7.22 -2.83 0.22
CA ALA A 112 6.13 -3.25 -0.65
C ALA A 112 6.19 -2.54 -2.02
N THR A 113 5.49 -3.11 -3.00
CA THR A 113 5.24 -2.45 -4.28
C THR A 113 4.23 -1.30 -4.14
N GLY A 114 4.27 -0.30 -5.01
CA GLY A 114 3.30 0.81 -5.01
C GLY A 114 3.45 1.76 -3.82
N VAL A 115 4.67 1.86 -3.27
CA VAL A 115 5.02 2.78 -2.19
C VAL A 115 6.11 3.73 -2.72
N ASP A 116 5.76 5.01 -2.81
CA ASP A 116 6.60 6.04 -3.42
C ASP A 116 7.32 6.94 -2.40
N LEU A 117 8.22 7.80 -2.90
CA LEU A 117 8.95 8.76 -2.09
C LEU A 117 8.03 9.84 -1.49
N GLY A 118 6.93 10.21 -2.15
CA GLY A 118 5.95 11.14 -1.61
C GLY A 118 5.38 10.65 -0.29
N TYR A 119 4.94 9.39 -0.26
CA TYR A 119 4.47 8.74 0.95
C TYR A 119 5.56 8.63 2.02
N LEU A 120 6.83 8.38 1.67
CA LEU A 120 7.94 8.45 2.63
C LEU A 120 8.00 9.83 3.31
N PHE A 121 8.07 10.92 2.54
CA PHE A 121 8.17 12.27 3.11
C PHE A 121 6.94 12.65 3.94
N ASP A 122 5.74 12.24 3.52
CA ASP A 122 4.51 12.43 4.28
C ASP A 122 4.58 11.76 5.66
N THR A 123 5.12 10.54 5.75
CA THR A 123 5.28 9.83 7.04
C THR A 123 6.26 10.53 7.98
N LEU A 124 7.19 11.32 7.43
CA LEU A 124 8.13 12.16 8.17
C LEU A 124 7.56 13.55 8.49
N SER A 125 6.33 13.85 8.05
CA SER A 125 5.72 15.18 8.09
C SER A 125 6.55 16.26 7.38
N ILE A 126 7.31 15.85 6.36
CA ILE A 126 8.08 16.73 5.49
C ILE A 126 7.25 16.94 4.23
N GLY A 127 6.89 18.19 3.95
CA GLY A 127 6.18 18.51 2.72
C GLY A 127 7.16 18.57 1.55
N LEU A 128 6.89 17.82 0.50
CA LEU A 128 7.65 17.87 -0.76
C LEU A 128 6.70 18.18 -1.91
N ASP A 129 7.13 19.01 -2.85
CA ASP A 129 6.58 19.14 -4.20
C ASP A 129 7.68 19.57 -5.18
N ASP A 130 7.31 19.82 -6.43
CA ASP A 130 8.22 20.22 -7.51
C ASP A 130 8.90 21.57 -7.28
N GLN A 131 8.46 22.35 -6.28
CA GLN A 131 8.98 23.69 -6.00
C GLN A 131 9.50 23.87 -4.58
N CYS A 132 9.04 23.10 -3.61
CA CYS A 132 9.23 23.38 -2.19
C CYS A 132 9.56 22.13 -1.36
N TYR A 133 10.55 22.29 -0.48
CA TYR A 133 10.85 21.36 0.61
C TYR A 133 10.46 22.02 1.95
N ARG A 134 9.54 21.42 2.71
CA ARG A 134 8.92 22.02 3.91
C ARG A 134 9.13 21.15 5.14
N PHE A 135 9.70 21.74 6.17
CA PHE A 135 9.90 21.10 7.46
C PHE A 135 8.67 21.17 8.36
N PRO A 136 8.51 20.23 9.31
CA PRO A 136 7.42 20.25 10.28
C PRO A 136 7.40 21.52 11.18
N ASP A 137 8.55 22.19 11.33
CA ASP A 137 8.69 23.43 12.12
C ASP A 137 8.22 24.69 11.36
N GLY A 138 7.73 24.52 10.13
CA GLY A 138 7.22 25.59 9.27
C GLY A 138 8.27 26.22 8.35
N LYS A 139 9.56 25.87 8.49
CA LYS A 139 10.58 26.33 7.53
C LYS A 139 10.33 25.71 6.17
N SER A 140 10.44 26.52 5.14
CA SER A 140 10.17 26.13 3.76
C SER A 140 11.27 26.64 2.85
N PHE A 141 11.76 25.77 1.98
CA PHE A 141 12.80 26.03 1.01
C PHE A 141 12.19 25.87 -0.38
N CYS A 142 11.76 26.99 -0.96
CA CYS A 142 11.01 27.02 -2.21
C CYS A 142 11.81 27.73 -3.30
N THR A 143 11.79 27.17 -4.51
CA THR A 143 12.39 27.73 -5.72
C THR A 143 11.94 29.18 -5.92
N ASN A 144 12.90 30.05 -6.24
CA ASN A 144 12.70 31.46 -6.52
C ASN A 144 13.78 31.98 -7.48
N GLU A 145 13.97 33.29 -7.57
CA GLU A 145 14.93 33.92 -8.49
C GLU A 145 16.40 33.59 -8.17
N ASP A 146 16.73 33.37 -6.90
CA ASP A 146 18.11 33.18 -6.42
C ASP A 146 18.44 31.70 -6.16
N TYR A 147 17.44 30.88 -5.82
CA TYR A 147 17.63 29.50 -5.36
C TYR A 147 16.65 28.54 -6.03
N THR A 148 17.10 27.32 -6.28
CA THR A 148 16.30 26.29 -6.97
C THR A 148 16.33 24.98 -6.19
N LEU A 149 15.16 24.35 -6.05
CA LEU A 149 15.02 22.96 -5.65
C LEU A 149 15.23 22.07 -6.89
N LYS A 150 16.18 21.13 -6.82
CA LYS A 150 16.50 20.20 -7.89
C LYS A 150 16.49 18.78 -7.36
N PHE A 151 16.06 17.85 -8.21
CA PHE A 151 16.00 16.43 -7.91
C PHE A 151 16.81 15.63 -8.91
N PHE A 152 17.47 14.57 -8.43
CA PHE A 152 18.16 13.64 -9.29
C PHE A 152 17.89 12.21 -8.85
N ILE A 153 17.71 11.33 -9.83
CA ILE A 153 17.63 9.88 -9.66
C ILE A 153 18.76 9.29 -10.50
N ASN A 154 19.69 8.57 -9.88
CA ASN A 154 20.81 7.93 -10.57
C ASN A 154 21.58 8.92 -11.49
N ARG A 155 21.80 10.14 -10.99
CA ARG A 155 22.46 11.27 -11.66
C ARG A 155 21.66 11.94 -12.79
N GLU A 156 20.47 11.44 -13.12
CA GLU A 156 19.56 12.08 -14.06
C GLU A 156 18.67 13.08 -13.32
N GLN A 157 18.62 14.32 -13.81
CA GLN A 157 17.75 15.34 -13.23
C GLN A 157 16.29 15.04 -13.57
N VAL A 158 15.41 15.11 -12.57
CA VAL A 158 13.96 14.94 -12.72
C VAL A 158 13.22 16.16 -12.16
N ASP A 159 11.99 16.38 -12.63
CA ASP A 159 11.18 17.52 -12.21
C ASP A 159 10.47 17.28 -10.86
N ASP A 160 10.20 16.02 -10.52
CA ASP A 160 9.49 15.63 -9.29
C ASP A 160 9.94 14.22 -8.85
N LEU A 161 9.84 13.96 -7.55
CA LEU A 161 10.13 12.66 -6.92
C LEU A 161 8.90 12.00 -6.29
N ARG A 162 7.80 12.74 -6.07
CA ARG A 162 6.70 12.28 -5.22
C ARG A 162 6.13 10.94 -5.66
N ASP A 163 5.89 10.78 -6.96
CA ASP A 163 5.31 9.55 -7.51
C ASP A 163 6.36 8.50 -7.87
N TYR A 164 7.63 8.72 -7.51
CA TYR A 164 8.71 7.78 -7.80
C TYR A 164 8.77 6.65 -6.78
N GLU A 165 8.64 5.42 -7.26
CA GLU A 165 8.84 4.21 -6.47
C GLU A 165 10.31 3.76 -6.59
N ILE A 166 11.03 3.74 -5.47
CA ILE A 166 12.45 3.38 -5.47
C ILE A 166 12.70 1.93 -5.87
N MET A 167 13.81 1.71 -6.55
CA MET A 167 14.35 0.40 -6.90
C MET A 167 15.62 0.11 -6.09
N GLU A 168 16.00 -1.17 -6.05
CA GLU A 168 17.23 -1.58 -5.37
C GLU A 168 18.45 -0.86 -5.95
N ASP A 169 19.28 -0.34 -5.05
CA ASP A 169 20.52 0.40 -5.33
C ASP A 169 20.33 1.78 -6.00
N ASP A 170 19.12 2.34 -6.02
CA ASP A 170 18.92 3.72 -6.50
C ASP A 170 19.71 4.75 -5.68
N ARG A 171 19.97 5.90 -6.32
CA ARG A 171 20.62 7.08 -5.73
C ARG A 171 19.77 8.32 -5.94
N ILE A 172 19.25 8.86 -4.85
CA ILE A 172 18.37 10.03 -4.83
C ILE A 172 19.11 11.25 -4.27
N LEU A 173 19.24 12.31 -5.06
CA LEU A 173 19.71 13.61 -4.59
C LEU A 173 18.55 14.60 -4.58
N ILE A 174 18.33 15.25 -3.45
CA ILE A 174 17.51 16.45 -3.34
C ILE A 174 18.45 17.58 -2.95
N GLN A 175 18.49 18.65 -3.74
CA GLN A 175 19.29 19.83 -3.38
C GLN A 175 18.51 21.11 -3.55
N PHE A 176 18.64 22.01 -2.56
CA PHE A 176 18.09 23.35 -2.60
C PHE A 176 19.19 24.38 -2.39
N GLY A 177 19.34 25.30 -3.34
CA GLY A 177 20.32 26.36 -3.26
C GLY A 177 20.65 26.96 -4.61
N SER A 178 21.81 27.60 -4.71
CA SER A 178 22.33 28.23 -5.92
C SER A 178 23.50 27.44 -6.51
N GLU A 179 23.55 26.11 -6.27
CA GLU A 179 24.67 25.26 -6.63
C GLU A 179 24.94 25.29 -8.14
N THR A 180 26.22 25.48 -8.45
CA THR A 180 26.79 25.33 -9.80
C THR A 180 26.72 23.87 -10.26
N PRO A 181 26.87 23.61 -11.58
CA PRO A 181 26.98 22.24 -12.09
C PRO A 181 28.13 21.46 -11.44
N GLU A 182 29.25 22.12 -11.14
CA GLU A 182 30.40 21.51 -10.48
C GLU A 182 30.10 21.09 -9.05
N GLU A 183 29.46 21.97 -8.26
CA GLU A 183 29.03 21.64 -6.88
C GLU A 183 27.96 20.53 -6.87
N THR A 184 27.04 20.55 -7.84
CA THR A 184 26.05 19.48 -8.02
C THR A 184 26.73 18.13 -8.30
N GLU A 185 27.75 18.11 -9.15
CA GLU A 185 28.52 16.91 -9.44
C GLU A 185 29.30 16.39 -8.22
N GLU A 186 29.77 17.27 -7.33
CA GLU A 186 30.36 16.86 -6.05
C GLU A 186 29.35 16.17 -5.14
N HIS A 187 28.12 16.71 -5.05
CA HIS A 187 27.02 16.08 -4.30
C HIS A 187 26.65 14.70 -4.88
N LEU A 188 26.57 14.57 -6.20
CA LEU A 188 26.29 13.30 -6.87
C LEU A 188 27.38 12.25 -6.59
N LYS A 189 28.67 12.64 -6.64
CA LYS A 189 29.76 11.74 -6.26
C LYS A 189 29.69 11.32 -4.79
N GLN A 190 29.40 12.27 -3.90
CA GLN A 190 29.21 11.96 -2.47
C GLN A 190 28.11 10.91 -2.27
N LEU A 191 27.00 11.05 -2.99
CA LEU A 191 25.88 10.12 -2.96
C LEU A 191 26.25 8.75 -3.55
N ASP A 192 26.98 8.71 -4.66
CA ASP A 192 27.44 7.47 -5.31
C ASP A 192 28.33 6.62 -4.37
N GLU A 193 29.15 7.29 -3.55
CA GLU A 193 30.07 6.65 -2.58
C GLU A 193 29.38 6.14 -1.30
N GLN A 194 28.11 6.48 -1.07
CA GLN A 194 27.39 6.02 0.11
C GLN A 194 27.24 4.49 0.11
N ARG A 195 27.55 3.90 1.26
CA ARG A 195 27.28 2.49 1.52
C ARG A 195 25.82 2.35 1.94
N LEU A 196 25.05 1.56 1.20
CA LEU A 196 23.70 1.19 1.61
C LEU A 196 23.72 0.18 2.77
N VAL A 197 22.89 0.43 3.76
CA VAL A 197 22.58 -0.50 4.84
C VAL A 197 21.38 -1.35 4.40
N LYS A 198 21.58 -2.66 4.27
CA LYS A 198 20.58 -3.61 3.76
C LYS A 198 20.32 -4.71 4.78
#